data_AF-A0A3D4QXN6-F1
#
_entry.id   AF-A0A3D4QXN6-F1
#
_cell.length_a   1.000
_cell.length_b   1.000
_cell.length_c   1.000
_cell.angle_alpha   90.00
_cell.angle_beta   90.00
_cell.angle_gamma   90.00
#
_symmetry.space_group_name_H-M   'P 1'
#
loop_
_entity.id
_entity.type
_entity.pdbx_description
1 polymer ?
#
loop_
_entity_poly.entity_id
_entity_poly.type
_entity_poly.pdbx_seq_one_letter_code
_entity_poly.pdbx_strand_id
1 'polypeptide(L)'
;MTEDKKEKQFIKMTQTPMVKLILILSTPTVVSMMITSIYNMADTYFVSQLGTSASGAVGVVMPLMAIIQAFGFMLGSGAGSRISIYLGEGNSKEAEKVASSAVFASILCGLFIALVSWLILPDLLRLMGATETILPYALSYSKYILLGFPIMCSSFVLNHLLRSQGKTTLSMIGLTTGGLLNITLDPIFIFNFNLGIAGAAIATILSQGISFLLLLMFVLSKHSSLKISFAKISRDLKTYVRIITLGAPSLLRQGLSSVAISILNNRAALFGDQAVAALSIVGRVSMMIMSVMLGVGQGFQPVVGYNYGAKIYKRVKSAFLVTLTIGFCMMVIIAGI
;
A
#
# COMPACT_ATOMS: atom_id res chain seq x y z
N MET A 1 26.00 1.06 9.73
CA MET A 1 25.32 0.29 10.79
C MET A 1 26.29 -0.82 11.19
N THR A 2 26.60 -0.95 12.49
CA THR A 2 27.51 -1.98 13.02
C THR A 2 26.89 -3.36 12.87
N GLU A 3 27.71 -4.39 12.65
CA GLU A 3 27.26 -5.80 12.53
C GLU A 3 26.37 -6.22 13.70
N ASP A 4 26.68 -5.73 14.91
CA ASP A 4 25.91 -5.90 16.14
C ASP A 4 24.41 -5.55 16.02
N LYS A 5 24.03 -4.52 15.25
CA LYS A 5 22.61 -4.17 15.04
C LYS A 5 21.88 -5.15 14.12
N LYS A 6 22.57 -5.71 13.12
CA LYS A 6 22.00 -6.73 12.22
C LYS A 6 21.81 -8.04 12.97
N GLU A 7 22.79 -8.41 13.79
CA GLU A 7 22.73 -9.58 14.66
C GLU A 7 21.59 -9.49 15.67
N LYS A 8 21.45 -8.36 16.37
CA LYS A 8 20.30 -8.11 17.27
C LYS A 8 18.96 -8.25 16.57
N GLN A 9 18.84 -7.74 15.33
CA GLN A 9 17.62 -7.89 14.55
C GLN A 9 17.36 -9.34 14.15
N PHE A 10 18.41 -10.08 13.77
CA PHE A 10 18.33 -11.51 13.44
C PHE A 10 17.85 -12.31 14.66
N ILE A 11 18.50 -12.13 15.81
CA ILE A 11 18.13 -12.77 17.09
C ILE A 11 16.68 -12.44 17.45
N LYS A 12 16.26 -11.18 17.31
CA LYS A 12 14.87 -10.78 17.55
C LYS A 12 13.90 -11.58 16.68
N MET A 13 14.19 -11.79 15.39
CA MET A 13 13.31 -12.51 14.47
C MET A 13 13.29 -14.03 14.69
N THR A 14 14.42 -14.61 15.09
CA THR A 14 14.60 -16.07 15.19
C THR A 14 14.40 -16.62 16.60
N GLN A 15 14.42 -15.79 17.64
CA GLN A 15 14.34 -16.27 19.04
C GLN A 15 13.10 -15.76 19.81
N THR A 16 12.61 -14.54 19.54
CA THR A 16 11.46 -13.97 20.26
C THR A 16 10.24 -14.91 20.23
N PRO A 17 9.47 -15.07 21.32
CA PRO A 17 8.24 -15.86 21.32
C PRO A 17 7.30 -15.47 20.18
N MET A 18 6.73 -16.46 19.47
CA MET A 18 5.96 -16.25 18.23
C MET A 18 4.83 -15.23 18.36
N VAL A 19 3.99 -15.39 19.39
CA VAL A 19 2.85 -14.49 19.65
C VAL A 19 3.33 -13.05 19.82
N LYS A 20 4.34 -12.86 20.68
CA LYS A 20 4.92 -11.53 20.94
C LYS A 20 5.53 -10.93 19.67
N LEU A 21 6.24 -11.73 18.88
CA LEU A 21 6.87 -11.25 17.65
C LEU A 21 5.84 -10.82 16.60
N ILE A 22 4.80 -11.63 16.39
CA ILE A 22 3.72 -11.31 15.45
C ILE A 22 2.98 -10.05 15.90
N LEU A 23 2.63 -9.91 17.18
CA LEU A 23 1.96 -8.70 17.68
C LEU A 23 2.82 -7.44 17.51
N ILE A 24 4.11 -7.49 17.89
CA ILE A 24 5.03 -6.35 17.74
C ILE A 24 5.14 -5.88 16.29
N LEU A 25 5.11 -6.82 15.34
CA LEU A 25 5.23 -6.49 13.91
C LEU A 25 3.89 -6.15 13.27
N SER A 26 2.79 -6.77 13.72
CA SER A 26 1.44 -6.60 13.17
C SER A 26 0.73 -5.35 13.68
N THR A 27 0.93 -4.95 14.93
CA THR A 27 0.25 -3.75 15.47
C THR A 27 0.58 -2.50 14.66
N PRO A 28 1.85 -2.17 14.35
CA PRO A 28 2.14 -1.00 13.53
C PRO A 28 1.59 -1.08 12.10
N THR A 29 1.56 -2.29 11.52
CA THR A 29 1.05 -2.48 10.15
C THR A 29 -0.47 -2.38 10.09
N VAL A 30 -1.19 -2.89 11.10
CA VAL A 30 -2.64 -2.68 11.27
C VAL A 30 -2.94 -1.19 11.38
N VAL A 31 -2.24 -0.46 12.25
CA VAL A 31 -2.41 0.99 12.38
C VAL A 31 -2.18 1.70 11.05
N SER A 32 -1.13 1.34 10.31
CA SER A 32 -0.84 1.90 8.99
C SER A 32 -1.98 1.70 7.98
N MET A 33 -2.57 0.49 7.95
CA MET A 33 -3.68 0.17 7.04
C MET A 33 -4.99 0.82 7.47
N MET A 34 -5.26 0.91 8.77
CA MET A 34 -6.41 1.64 9.29
C MET A 34 -6.35 3.13 8.94
N ILE A 35 -5.20 3.77 9.15
CA ILE A 35 -5.01 5.19 8.79
C ILE A 35 -5.14 5.39 7.29
N THR A 36 -4.69 4.40 6.50
CA THR A 36 -4.91 4.40 5.06
C THR A 36 -6.39 4.40 4.70
N SER A 37 -7.20 3.57 5.34
CA SER A 37 -8.66 3.58 5.15
C SER A 37 -9.29 4.90 5.61
N ILE A 38 -8.87 5.44 6.76
CA ILE A 38 -9.44 6.67 7.33
C ILE A 38 -9.18 7.87 6.41
N TYR A 39 -7.95 8.05 5.89
CA TYR A 39 -7.70 9.20 5.01
C TYR A 39 -8.48 9.08 3.69
N ASN A 40 -8.61 7.88 3.12
CA ASN A 40 -9.42 7.70 1.89
C ASN A 40 -10.90 8.08 2.15
N MET A 41 -11.43 7.79 3.34
CA MET A 41 -12.77 8.21 3.74
C MET A 41 -12.86 9.72 3.95
N ALA A 42 -11.84 10.35 4.53
CA ALA A 42 -11.78 11.79 4.73
C ALA A 42 -11.71 12.56 3.40
N ASP A 43 -10.86 12.12 2.46
CA ASP A 43 -10.76 12.70 1.11
C ASP A 43 -12.11 12.64 0.40
N THR A 44 -12.78 11.47 0.43
CA THR A 44 -14.13 11.30 -0.12
C THR A 44 -15.14 12.23 0.56
N TYR A 45 -15.06 12.40 1.89
CA TYR A 45 -15.94 13.27 2.65
C TYR A 45 -15.79 14.73 2.26
N PHE A 46 -14.56 15.27 2.24
CA PHE A 46 -14.34 16.67 1.90
C PHE A 46 -14.72 16.98 0.46
N VAL A 47 -14.40 16.10 -0.50
CA VAL A 47 -14.79 16.31 -1.89
C VAL A 47 -16.31 16.20 -2.08
N SER A 48 -17.01 15.37 -1.29
CA SER A 48 -18.47 15.29 -1.36
C SER A 48 -19.17 16.60 -0.99
N GLN A 49 -18.52 17.49 -0.23
CA GLN A 49 -19.06 18.80 0.13
C GLN A 49 -19.00 19.82 -1.02
N LEU A 50 -18.22 19.57 -2.07
CA LEU A 50 -18.10 20.45 -3.24
C LEU A 50 -19.26 20.31 -4.23
N GLY A 51 -20.17 19.36 -4.00
CA GLY A 51 -21.33 19.09 -4.85
C GLY A 51 -21.28 17.73 -5.55
N THR A 52 -22.40 17.35 -6.15
CA THR A 52 -22.64 16.02 -6.72
C THR A 52 -21.67 15.66 -7.84
N SER A 53 -21.37 16.58 -8.76
CA SER A 53 -20.44 16.35 -9.87
C SER A 53 -18.99 16.15 -9.40
N ALA A 54 -18.54 16.90 -8.39
CA ALA A 54 -17.21 16.75 -7.81
C ALA A 54 -17.09 15.42 -7.05
N SER A 55 -18.11 15.04 -6.29
CA SER A 55 -18.18 13.73 -5.65
C SER A 55 -18.16 12.58 -6.66
N GLY A 56 -18.88 12.72 -7.78
CA GLY A 56 -18.91 11.75 -8.86
C GLY A 56 -17.53 11.55 -9.50
N ALA A 57 -16.75 12.64 -9.64
CA ALA A 57 -15.40 12.57 -10.18
C ALA A 57 -14.46 11.73 -9.31
N VAL A 58 -14.50 11.85 -7.98
CA VAL A 58 -13.68 11.01 -7.08
C VAL A 58 -14.03 9.53 -7.26
N GLY A 59 -15.31 9.21 -7.38
CA GLY A 59 -15.77 7.85 -7.65
C GLY A 59 -15.19 7.27 -8.95
N VAL A 60 -15.18 8.05 -10.02
CA VAL A 60 -14.62 7.64 -11.32
C VAL A 60 -13.09 7.51 -11.29
N VAL A 61 -12.39 8.30 -10.48
CA VAL A 61 -10.93 8.24 -10.37
C VAL A 61 -10.43 7.16 -9.39
N MET A 62 -11.27 6.65 -8.49
CA MET A 62 -10.87 5.61 -7.53
C MET A 62 -10.18 4.38 -8.15
N PRO A 63 -10.61 3.82 -9.29
CA PRO A 63 -9.90 2.68 -9.87
C PRO A 63 -8.50 3.05 -10.38
N LEU A 64 -8.22 4.32 -10.72
CA LEU A 64 -6.86 4.78 -11.05
C LEU A 64 -5.96 4.71 -9.81
N MET A 65 -6.48 5.15 -8.65
CA MET A 65 -5.80 5.01 -7.37
C MET A 65 -5.56 3.55 -6.99
N ALA A 66 -6.53 2.68 -7.27
CA ALA A 66 -6.40 1.24 -7.03
C ALA A 66 -5.29 0.62 -7.88
N ILE A 67 -5.10 1.07 -9.14
CA ILE A 67 -3.99 0.63 -9.99
C ILE A 67 -2.64 1.00 -9.37
N ILE A 68 -2.48 2.25 -8.89
CA ILE A 68 -1.25 2.69 -8.19
C ILE A 68 -0.93 1.74 -7.04
N GLN A 69 -1.91 1.47 -6.19
CA GLN A 69 -1.74 0.58 -5.04
C GLN A 69 -1.44 -0.86 -5.47
N ALA A 70 -2.10 -1.35 -6.51
CA ALA A 70 -1.92 -2.72 -7.00
C ALA A 70 -0.48 -2.96 -7.46
N PHE A 71 0.10 -2.04 -8.24
CA PHE A 71 1.49 -2.12 -8.69
C PHE A 71 2.49 -1.88 -7.55
N GLY A 72 2.22 -0.92 -6.67
CA GLY A 72 3.04 -0.67 -5.48
C GLY A 72 3.10 -1.88 -4.55
N PHE A 73 1.98 -2.54 -4.29
CA PHE A 73 1.92 -3.78 -3.52
C PHE A 73 2.52 -4.97 -4.25
N MET A 74 2.35 -5.09 -5.57
CA MET A 74 3.01 -6.14 -6.35
C MET A 74 4.53 -6.06 -6.18
N LEU A 75 5.14 -4.93 -6.52
CA LEU A 75 6.59 -4.77 -6.43
C LEU A 75 7.08 -4.83 -4.97
N GLY A 76 6.36 -4.19 -4.06
CA GLY A 76 6.71 -4.13 -2.63
C GLY A 76 6.63 -5.49 -1.94
N SER A 77 5.51 -6.21 -2.08
CA SER A 77 5.33 -7.53 -1.45
C SER A 77 6.30 -8.57 -2.05
N GLY A 78 6.47 -8.57 -3.37
CA GLY A 78 7.38 -9.48 -4.06
C GLY A 78 8.84 -9.28 -3.65
N ALA A 79 9.31 -8.03 -3.65
CA ALA A 79 10.65 -7.69 -3.16
C ALA A 79 10.80 -7.98 -1.67
N GLY A 80 9.82 -7.59 -0.86
CA GLY A 80 9.82 -7.79 0.59
C GLY A 80 9.93 -9.26 1.01
N SER A 81 9.31 -10.16 0.25
CA SER A 81 9.40 -11.61 0.48
C SER A 81 10.85 -12.10 0.33
N ARG A 82 11.51 -11.76 -0.78
CA ARG A 82 12.92 -12.12 -1.02
C ARG A 82 13.88 -11.46 -0.05
N ILE A 83 13.66 -10.18 0.26
CA ILE A 83 14.48 -9.45 1.23
C ILE A 83 14.45 -10.13 2.60
N SER A 84 13.27 -10.51 3.09
CA SER A 84 13.12 -11.15 4.39
C SER A 84 13.86 -12.50 4.43
N ILE A 85 13.80 -13.28 3.34
CA ILE A 85 14.52 -14.55 3.20
C ILE A 85 16.03 -14.32 3.19
N TYR A 86 16.54 -13.43 2.33
CA TYR A 86 17.97 -13.14 2.25
C TYR A 86 18.54 -12.59 3.55
N LEU A 87 17.77 -11.78 4.30
CA LEU A 87 18.19 -11.32 5.62
C LEU A 87 18.20 -12.46 6.65
N GLY A 88 17.28 -13.43 6.55
CA GLY A 88 17.31 -14.67 7.34
C GLY A 88 18.47 -15.61 6.98
N GLU A 89 18.94 -15.59 5.73
CA GLU A 89 20.13 -16.33 5.29
C GLU A 89 21.45 -15.63 5.67
N GLY A 90 21.39 -14.40 6.22
CA GLY A 90 22.57 -13.55 6.43
C GLY A 90 23.11 -12.91 5.14
N ASN A 91 22.48 -13.13 3.99
CA ASN A 91 22.89 -12.60 2.69
C ASN A 91 22.41 -11.15 2.48
N SER A 92 23.01 -10.23 3.24
CA SER A 92 22.69 -8.79 3.15
C SER A 92 22.93 -8.21 1.75
N LYS A 93 23.91 -8.72 0.99
CA LYS A 93 24.25 -8.19 -0.34
C LYS A 93 23.12 -8.42 -1.34
N GLU A 94 22.58 -9.63 -1.40
CA GLU A 94 21.44 -9.93 -2.27
C GLU A 94 20.16 -9.22 -1.81
N ALA A 95 19.96 -9.08 -0.50
CA ALA A 95 18.84 -8.29 0.04
C ALA A 95 18.90 -6.81 -0.42
N GLU A 96 20.07 -6.18 -0.35
CA GLU A 96 20.28 -4.79 -0.81
C GLU A 96 20.11 -4.63 -2.32
N LYS A 97 20.52 -5.64 -3.09
CA LYS A 97 20.35 -5.70 -4.55
C LYS A 97 18.88 -5.77 -4.94
N VAL A 98 18.11 -6.66 -4.32
CA VAL A 98 16.65 -6.77 -4.53
C VAL A 98 15.95 -5.46 -4.13
N ALA A 99 16.30 -4.88 -2.99
CA ALA A 99 15.72 -3.63 -2.53
C ALA A 99 15.98 -2.45 -3.48
N SER A 100 17.23 -2.31 -3.94
CA SER A 100 17.61 -1.25 -4.89
C SER A 100 16.91 -1.43 -6.24
N SER A 101 16.85 -2.66 -6.76
CA SER A 101 16.10 -2.99 -7.97
C SER A 101 14.61 -2.73 -7.84
N ALA A 102 13.99 -3.04 -6.70
CA ALA A 102 12.56 -2.86 -6.50
C ALA A 102 12.16 -1.37 -6.48
N VAL A 103 12.92 -0.52 -5.79
CA VAL A 103 12.67 0.93 -5.76
C VAL A 103 12.87 1.56 -7.13
N PHE A 104 13.93 1.16 -7.86
CA PHE A 104 14.13 1.69 -9.20
C PHE A 104 13.05 1.20 -10.19
N ALA A 105 12.67 -0.08 -10.09
CA ALA A 105 11.58 -0.64 -10.88
C ALA A 105 10.24 0.03 -10.58
N SER A 106 9.96 0.43 -9.34
CA SER A 106 8.71 1.12 -8.99
C SER A 106 8.62 2.51 -9.58
N ILE A 107 9.74 3.25 -9.61
CA ILE A 107 9.80 4.56 -10.26
C ILE A 107 9.57 4.41 -11.76
N LEU A 108 10.30 3.49 -12.42
CA LEU A 108 10.16 3.28 -13.86
C LEU A 108 8.77 2.75 -14.24
N CYS A 109 8.26 1.78 -13.51
CA CYS A 109 6.92 1.22 -13.72
C CYS A 109 5.84 2.29 -13.48
N GLY A 110 5.96 3.08 -12.42
CA GLY A 110 5.06 4.18 -12.14
C GLY A 110 5.11 5.26 -13.23
N LEU A 111 6.29 5.62 -13.73
CA LEU A 111 6.44 6.58 -14.82
C LEU A 111 5.83 6.06 -16.13
N PHE A 112 6.06 4.79 -16.44
CA PHE A 112 5.48 4.15 -17.63
C PHE A 112 3.96 4.12 -17.56
N ILE A 113 3.38 3.69 -16.44
CA ILE A 113 1.92 3.65 -16.27
C ILE A 113 1.34 5.07 -16.29
N ALA A 114 2.01 6.03 -15.66
CA ALA A 114 1.58 7.43 -15.68
C ALA A 114 1.54 7.99 -17.10
N LEU A 115 2.61 7.76 -17.88
CA LEU A 115 2.71 8.21 -19.27
C LEU A 115 1.62 7.58 -20.14
N VAL A 116 1.45 6.26 -20.06
CA VAL A 116 0.40 5.56 -20.82
C VAL A 116 -0.98 6.09 -20.43
N SER A 117 -1.27 6.18 -19.13
CA SER A 117 -2.56 6.67 -18.63
C SER A 117 -2.82 8.12 -19.02
N TRP A 118 -1.77 8.95 -19.11
CA TRP A 118 -1.88 10.35 -19.53
C TRP A 118 -2.30 10.48 -20.99
N LEU A 119 -1.74 9.65 -21.87
CA LEU A 119 -2.02 9.69 -23.31
C LEU A 119 -3.47 9.30 -23.63
N ILE A 120 -4.05 8.39 -22.86
CA ILE A 120 -5.43 7.90 -23.06
C ILE A 120 -6.41 8.43 -22.00
N LEU A 121 -6.05 9.47 -21.25
CA LEU A 121 -6.76 9.86 -20.03
C LEU A 121 -8.27 10.13 -20.25
N PRO A 122 -8.71 10.91 -21.25
CA PRO A 122 -10.14 11.18 -21.44
C PRO A 122 -10.95 9.91 -21.72
N ASP A 123 -10.44 9.04 -22.58
CA ASP A 123 -11.10 7.78 -22.94
C ASP A 123 -11.08 6.78 -21.79
N LEU A 124 -9.97 6.74 -21.02
CA LEU A 124 -9.87 5.97 -19.81
C LEU A 124 -10.91 6.41 -18.78
N LEU A 125 -11.09 7.71 -18.55
CA LEU A 125 -12.08 8.22 -17.62
C LEU A 125 -13.51 7.94 -18.08
N ARG A 126 -13.80 8.04 -19.38
CA ARG A 126 -15.10 7.64 -19.95
C ARG A 126 -15.36 6.15 -19.77
N LEU A 127 -14.35 5.30 -20.01
CA LEU A 127 -14.44 3.86 -19.76
C LEU A 127 -14.71 3.54 -18.28
N MET A 128 -14.18 4.36 -17.38
CA MET A 128 -14.41 4.27 -15.93
C MET A 128 -15.76 4.87 -15.48
N GLY A 129 -16.57 5.40 -16.40
CA GLY A 129 -17.91 5.89 -16.14
C GLY A 129 -18.05 7.41 -16.00
N ALA A 130 -17.06 8.21 -16.43
CA ALA A 130 -17.21 9.67 -16.48
C ALA A 130 -18.30 10.08 -17.48
N THR A 131 -19.36 10.73 -16.98
CA THR A 131 -20.30 11.48 -17.82
C THR A 131 -19.71 12.82 -18.25
N GLU A 132 -20.28 13.48 -19.25
CA GLU A 132 -19.80 14.78 -19.75
C GLU A 132 -19.77 15.89 -18.68
N THR A 133 -20.61 15.80 -17.65
CA THR A 133 -20.61 16.74 -16.52
C THR A 133 -19.54 16.43 -15.46
N ILE A 134 -19.10 15.16 -15.36
CA ILE A 134 -18.10 14.70 -14.39
C ILE A 134 -16.69 14.76 -15.00
N LEU A 135 -16.57 14.53 -16.32
CA LEU A 135 -15.31 14.40 -17.04
C LEU A 135 -14.33 15.57 -16.81
N PRO A 136 -14.75 16.86 -16.79
CA PRO A 136 -13.83 17.97 -16.52
C PRO A 136 -13.21 17.90 -15.12
N TYR A 137 -14.01 17.54 -14.11
CA TYR A 137 -13.54 17.39 -12.72
C TYR A 137 -12.61 16.17 -12.58
N ALA A 138 -12.97 15.05 -13.19
CA ALA A 138 -12.17 13.83 -13.18
C ALA A 138 -10.83 14.02 -13.92
N LEU A 139 -10.82 14.76 -15.04
CA LEU A 139 -9.60 15.12 -15.77
C LEU A 139 -8.68 15.99 -14.92
N SER A 140 -9.23 17.02 -14.27
CA SER A 140 -8.45 17.91 -13.40
C SER A 140 -7.78 17.11 -12.28
N TYR A 141 -8.55 16.34 -11.51
CA TYR A 141 -8.02 15.53 -10.42
C TYR A 141 -7.00 14.49 -10.90
N SER A 142 -7.31 13.73 -11.96
CA SER A 142 -6.45 12.65 -12.46
C SER A 142 -5.11 13.15 -12.97
N LYS A 143 -5.06 14.31 -13.63
CA LYS A 143 -3.79 14.88 -14.11
C LYS A 143 -2.81 15.09 -12.96
N TYR A 144 -3.26 15.68 -11.85
CA TYR A 144 -2.43 15.82 -10.67
C TYR A 144 -1.96 14.45 -10.17
N ILE A 145 -2.88 13.50 -9.97
CA ILE A 145 -2.54 12.16 -9.46
C ILE A 145 -1.53 11.43 -10.34
N LEU A 146 -1.64 11.54 -11.67
CA LEU A 146 -0.69 10.94 -12.61
C LEU A 146 0.72 11.52 -12.47
N LEU A 147 0.86 12.81 -12.16
CA LEU A 147 2.16 13.42 -11.85
C LEU A 147 2.78 12.82 -10.57
N GLY A 148 1.94 12.52 -9.57
CA GLY A 148 2.35 11.89 -8.31
C GLY A 148 2.54 10.37 -8.39
N PHE A 149 2.10 9.71 -9.46
CA PHE A 149 2.04 8.25 -9.57
C PHE A 149 3.40 7.56 -9.27
N PRO A 150 4.54 7.99 -9.85
CA PRO A 150 5.82 7.30 -9.60
C PRO A 150 6.24 7.37 -8.13
N ILE A 151 5.94 8.50 -7.47
CA ILE A 151 6.25 8.75 -6.06
C ILE A 151 5.34 7.90 -5.16
N MET A 152 4.03 7.85 -5.45
CA MET A 152 3.07 7.04 -4.71
C MET A 152 3.41 5.55 -4.79
N CYS A 153 3.66 5.04 -6.00
CA CYS A 153 4.07 3.65 -6.22
C CYS A 153 5.34 3.30 -5.42
N SER A 154 6.34 4.18 -5.48
CA SER A 154 7.61 3.98 -4.78
C SER A 154 7.48 4.09 -3.26
N SER A 155 6.54 4.88 -2.76
CA SER A 155 6.23 4.97 -1.33
C SER A 155 5.73 3.62 -0.80
N PHE A 156 4.84 2.95 -1.52
CA PHE A 156 4.39 1.60 -1.13
C PHE A 156 5.53 0.60 -1.12
N VAL A 157 6.44 0.66 -2.10
CA VAL A 157 7.62 -0.21 -2.15
C VAL A 157 8.55 0.05 -0.97
N LEU A 158 8.92 1.31 -0.70
CA LEU A 158 9.76 1.68 0.45
C LEU A 158 9.12 1.25 1.78
N ASN A 159 7.80 1.38 1.90
CA ASN A 159 7.06 0.92 3.06
C ASN A 159 7.20 -0.59 3.27
N HIS A 160 7.00 -1.37 2.21
CA HIS A 160 7.22 -2.83 2.23
C HIS A 160 8.67 -3.21 2.56
N LEU A 161 9.65 -2.44 2.08
CA LEU A 161 11.06 -2.66 2.37
C LEU A 161 11.40 -2.44 3.84
N LEU A 162 10.83 -1.44 4.51
CA LEU A 162 11.01 -1.27 5.96
C LEU A 162 10.36 -2.42 6.74
N ARG A 163 9.17 -2.85 6.32
CA ARG A 163 8.47 -3.99 6.94
C ARG A 163 9.24 -5.30 6.78
N SER A 164 9.78 -5.59 5.60
CA SER A 164 10.54 -6.82 5.34
C SER A 164 11.80 -6.95 6.19
N GLN A 165 12.34 -5.83 6.68
CA GLN A 165 13.47 -5.78 7.62
C GLN A 165 13.04 -5.86 9.08
N GLY A 166 11.74 -5.94 9.36
CA GLY A 166 11.19 -5.89 10.71
C GLY A 166 11.13 -4.50 11.34
N LYS A 167 11.22 -3.43 10.53
CA LYS A 167 11.12 -2.04 10.99
C LYS A 167 9.70 -1.50 10.77
N THR A 168 8.71 -2.24 11.28
CA THR A 168 7.27 -1.95 11.08
C THR A 168 6.84 -0.63 11.71
N THR A 169 7.47 -0.19 12.80
CA THR A 169 7.23 1.13 13.39
C THR A 169 7.66 2.27 12.46
N LEU A 170 8.81 2.15 11.78
CA LEU A 170 9.27 3.18 10.84
C LEU A 170 8.38 3.23 9.59
N SER A 171 7.94 2.06 9.09
CA SER A 171 6.97 2.02 7.99
C SER A 171 5.63 2.64 8.41
N MET A 172 5.21 2.42 9.66
CA MET A 172 3.98 3.02 10.19
C MET A 172 4.09 4.53 10.25
N ILE A 173 5.15 5.06 10.85
CA ILE A 173 5.38 6.51 10.95
C ILE A 173 5.35 7.14 9.55
N GLY A 174 6.08 6.58 8.57
CA GLY A 174 6.12 7.16 7.23
C GLY A 174 4.74 7.24 6.56
N LEU A 175 3.98 6.14 6.53
CA LEU A 175 2.67 6.12 5.88
C LEU A 175 1.60 6.89 6.66
N THR A 176 1.64 6.80 7.98
CA THR A 176 0.72 7.50 8.89
C THR A 176 0.88 9.01 8.76
N THR A 177 2.12 9.51 8.75
CA THR A 177 2.38 10.94 8.58
C THR A 177 1.80 11.44 7.26
N GLY A 178 1.93 10.67 6.16
CA GLY A 178 1.28 10.99 4.89
C GLY A 178 -0.25 11.07 5.01
N GLY A 179 -0.89 10.04 5.59
CA GLY A 179 -2.35 10.04 5.77
C GLY A 179 -2.87 11.18 6.65
N LEU A 180 -2.19 11.49 7.75
CA LEU A 180 -2.57 12.58 8.64
C LEU A 180 -2.37 13.96 7.99
N LEU A 181 -1.27 14.13 7.25
CA LEU A 181 -1.05 15.33 6.45
C LEU A 181 -2.14 15.50 5.41
N ASN A 182 -2.56 14.43 4.74
CA ASN A 182 -3.62 14.51 3.73
C ASN A 182 -4.94 14.97 4.35
N ILE A 183 -5.38 14.36 5.46
CA ILE A 183 -6.59 14.77 6.19
C ILE A 183 -6.54 16.25 6.61
N THR A 184 -5.35 16.75 6.95
CA THR A 184 -5.16 18.15 7.37
C THR A 184 -5.11 19.12 6.18
N LEU A 185 -4.44 18.72 5.10
CA LEU A 185 -4.22 19.54 3.92
C LEU A 185 -5.47 19.61 3.02
N ASP A 186 -6.31 18.58 3.01
CA ASP A 186 -7.54 18.54 2.22
C ASP A 186 -8.45 19.76 2.49
N PRO A 187 -8.93 20.04 3.71
CA PRO A 187 -9.80 21.20 3.94
C PRO A 187 -9.10 22.54 3.65
N ILE A 188 -7.78 22.61 3.86
CA ILE A 188 -6.99 23.82 3.57
C ILE A 188 -6.97 24.11 2.06
N PHE A 189 -6.65 23.11 1.23
CA PHE A 189 -6.59 23.31 -0.22
C PHE A 189 -7.97 23.37 -0.86
N ILE A 190 -8.93 22.58 -0.37
CA ILE A 190 -10.28 22.52 -0.91
C ILE A 190 -11.05 23.82 -0.60
N PHE A 191 -11.11 24.22 0.68
CA PHE A 191 -11.96 25.33 1.12
C PHE A 191 -11.18 26.63 1.32
N ASN A 192 -10.06 26.65 2.04
CA ASN A 192 -9.36 27.92 2.32
C ASN A 192 -8.75 28.54 1.06
N PHE A 193 -8.16 27.73 0.17
CA PHE A 193 -7.60 28.19 -1.10
C PHE A 193 -8.59 28.13 -2.27
N ASN A 194 -9.83 27.68 -2.06
CA ASN A 194 -10.88 27.54 -3.08
C ASN A 194 -10.42 26.78 -4.34
N LEU A 195 -9.51 25.80 -4.21
CA LEU A 195 -9.03 25.01 -5.35
C LEU A 195 -9.99 23.86 -5.71
N GLY A 196 -11.05 23.65 -4.93
CA GLY A 196 -12.05 22.61 -5.16
C GLY A 196 -11.41 21.22 -5.27
N ILE A 197 -11.84 20.44 -6.27
CA ILE A 197 -11.36 19.07 -6.45
C ILE A 197 -9.87 18.98 -6.79
N ALA A 198 -9.32 19.99 -7.47
CA ALA A 198 -7.88 20.06 -7.75
C ALA A 198 -7.07 20.19 -6.45
N GLY A 199 -7.62 20.91 -5.46
CA GLY A 199 -7.05 21.03 -4.12
C GLY A 199 -6.88 19.68 -3.43
N ALA A 200 -7.89 18.80 -3.51
CA ALA A 200 -7.82 17.44 -2.96
C ALA A 200 -6.69 16.61 -3.60
N ALA A 201 -6.55 16.68 -4.93
CA ALA A 201 -5.48 15.97 -5.63
C ALA A 201 -4.08 16.51 -5.24
N ILE A 202 -3.93 17.83 -5.13
CA ILE A 202 -2.67 18.47 -4.70
C ILE A 202 -2.33 18.07 -3.26
N ALA A 203 -3.30 18.12 -2.35
CA ALA A 203 -3.14 17.69 -0.96
C ALA A 203 -2.67 16.23 -0.89
N THR A 204 -3.26 15.35 -1.71
CA THR A 204 -2.88 13.94 -1.80
C THR A 204 -1.41 13.78 -2.25
N ILE A 205 -1.00 14.47 -3.32
CA ILE A 205 0.36 14.33 -3.88
C ILE A 205 1.40 14.90 -2.92
N LEU A 206 1.15 16.05 -2.31
CA LEU A 206 2.05 16.66 -1.33
C LEU A 206 2.23 15.73 -0.13
N SER A 207 1.14 15.18 0.39
CA SER A 207 1.15 14.25 1.52
C SER A 207 1.90 12.97 1.19
N GLN A 208 1.68 12.41 0.00
CA GLN A 208 2.40 11.23 -0.47
C GLN A 208 3.87 11.53 -0.79
N GLY A 209 4.18 12.74 -1.26
CA GLY A 209 5.56 13.21 -1.45
C GLY A 209 6.31 13.31 -0.13
N ILE A 210 5.69 13.84 0.93
CA ILE A 210 6.29 13.88 2.27
C ILE A 210 6.45 12.47 2.83
N SER A 211 5.44 11.60 2.68
CA SER A 211 5.51 10.18 3.04
C SER A 211 6.67 9.47 2.32
N PHE A 212 6.82 9.69 1.01
CA PHE A 212 7.92 9.18 0.21
C PHE A 212 9.28 9.61 0.76
N LEU A 213 9.46 10.91 1.00
CA LEU A 213 10.72 11.47 1.49
C LEU A 213 11.07 10.92 2.88
N LEU A 214 10.09 10.79 3.78
CA LEU A 214 10.28 10.19 5.10
C LEU A 214 10.66 8.71 5.01
N LEU A 215 9.92 7.93 4.21
CA LEU A 215 10.22 6.51 4.01
C LEU A 215 11.59 6.31 3.37
N LEU A 216 11.95 7.14 2.39
CA LEU A 216 13.25 7.13 1.74
C LEU A 216 14.35 7.47 2.75
N MET A 217 14.16 8.51 3.57
CA MET A 217 15.08 8.89 4.64
C MET A 217 15.27 7.74 5.63
N PHE A 218 14.20 7.07 6.07
CA PHE A 218 14.30 5.94 6.99
C PHE A 218 15.05 4.76 6.38
N VAL A 219 14.82 4.46 5.10
CA VAL A 219 15.53 3.39 4.39
C VAL A 219 17.01 3.73 4.15
N LEU A 220 17.35 5.00 3.92
CA LEU A 220 18.74 5.45 3.77
C LEU A 220 19.45 5.67 5.12
N SER A 221 18.69 5.79 6.22
CA SER A 221 19.23 6.03 7.55
C SER A 221 20.01 4.84 8.12
N LYS A 222 20.75 5.10 9.21
CA LYS A 222 21.44 4.07 10.00
C LYS A 222 20.49 3.10 10.72
N HIS A 223 19.17 3.29 10.65
CA HIS A 223 18.17 2.40 11.25
C HIS A 223 17.71 1.29 10.29
N SER A 224 18.02 1.42 9.00
CA SER A 224 17.77 0.38 7.98
C SER A 224 18.88 -0.67 7.97
N SER A 225 18.48 -1.93 7.80
CA SER A 225 19.35 -3.08 7.54
C SER A 225 19.82 -3.16 6.09
N LEU A 226 19.21 -2.39 5.20
CA LEU A 226 19.50 -2.34 3.77
C LEU A 226 20.11 -0.99 3.40
N LYS A 227 21.17 -1.02 2.60
CA LYS A 227 21.71 0.15 1.90
C LYS A 227 21.23 0.17 0.45
N ILE A 228 20.31 1.07 0.13
CA ILE A 228 19.88 1.32 -1.25
C ILE A 228 20.94 2.17 -1.96
N SER A 229 21.29 1.77 -3.18
CA SER A 229 22.18 2.55 -4.04
C SER A 229 21.97 2.16 -5.51
N PHE A 230 22.12 3.13 -6.41
CA PHE A 230 22.11 2.89 -7.85
C PHE A 230 23.17 1.85 -8.29
N ALA A 231 24.33 1.81 -7.60
CA ALA A 231 25.38 0.85 -7.90
C ALA A 231 24.98 -0.62 -7.58
N LYS A 232 23.92 -0.83 -6.80
CA LYS A 232 23.44 -2.15 -6.38
C LYS A 232 22.21 -2.62 -7.17
N ILE A 233 21.81 -1.91 -8.21
CA ILE A 233 20.72 -2.34 -9.08
C ILE A 233 21.12 -3.63 -9.79
N SER A 234 20.27 -4.65 -9.68
CA SER A 234 20.46 -5.90 -10.42
C SER A 234 20.37 -5.64 -11.92
N ARG A 235 21.37 -6.14 -12.66
CA ARG A 235 21.36 -6.20 -14.13
C ARG A 235 20.69 -7.48 -14.65
N ASP A 236 20.36 -8.42 -13.76
CA ASP A 236 19.77 -9.70 -14.14
C ASP A 236 18.24 -9.62 -14.15
N LEU A 237 17.65 -9.85 -15.33
CA LEU A 237 16.21 -9.87 -15.55
C LEU A 237 15.50 -10.86 -14.60
N LYS A 238 16.16 -11.97 -14.22
CA LYS A 238 15.60 -12.95 -13.29
C LYS A 238 15.24 -12.35 -11.94
N THR A 239 15.93 -11.28 -11.51
CA THR A 239 15.60 -10.59 -10.26
C THR A 239 14.24 -9.92 -10.36
N TYR A 240 13.98 -9.21 -11.46
CA TYR A 240 12.71 -8.51 -11.70
C TYR A 240 11.57 -9.50 -11.91
N VAL A 241 11.80 -10.57 -12.68
CA VAL A 241 10.81 -11.65 -12.86
C VAL A 241 10.41 -12.23 -11.51
N ARG A 242 11.38 -12.55 -10.63
CA ARG A 242 11.07 -13.06 -9.29
C ARG A 242 10.28 -12.08 -8.43
N ILE A 243 10.61 -10.79 -8.48
CA ILE A 243 9.84 -9.75 -7.77
C ILE A 243 8.40 -9.75 -8.27
N ILE A 244 8.20 -9.73 -9.59
CA ILE A 244 6.87 -9.71 -10.20
C ILE A 244 6.11 -10.99 -9.88
N THR A 245 6.68 -12.17 -10.06
CA THR A 245 5.99 -13.45 -9.80
C THR A 245 5.57 -13.59 -8.33
N LEU A 246 6.41 -13.17 -7.38
CA LEU A 246 6.06 -13.19 -5.96
C LEU A 246 5.03 -12.11 -5.58
N GLY A 247 5.01 -11.01 -6.32
CA GLY A 247 4.07 -9.89 -6.14
C GLY A 247 2.75 -10.05 -6.87
N ALA A 248 2.71 -10.83 -7.95
CA ALA A 248 1.56 -11.00 -8.83
C ALA A 248 0.30 -11.45 -8.08
N PRO A 249 0.35 -12.32 -7.05
CA PRO A 249 -0.83 -12.63 -6.24
C PRO A 249 -1.47 -11.38 -5.61
N SER A 250 -0.67 -10.38 -5.20
CA SER A 250 -1.19 -9.12 -4.65
C SER A 250 -1.91 -8.28 -5.72
N LEU A 251 -1.35 -8.22 -6.93
CA LEU A 251 -1.96 -7.55 -8.08
C LEU A 251 -3.29 -8.23 -8.46
N LEU A 252 -3.27 -9.56 -8.61
CA LEU A 252 -4.44 -10.36 -8.93
C LEU A 252 -5.52 -10.24 -7.86
N ARG A 253 -5.15 -10.29 -6.57
CA ARG A 253 -6.10 -10.08 -5.46
C ARG A 253 -6.78 -8.72 -5.58
N GLN A 254 -6.03 -7.66 -5.88
CA GLN A 254 -6.59 -6.31 -6.02
C GLN A 254 -7.50 -6.20 -7.25
N GLY A 255 -7.06 -6.74 -8.40
CA GLY A 255 -7.83 -6.76 -9.63
C GLY A 255 -9.12 -7.56 -9.51
N LEU A 256 -9.04 -8.77 -8.93
CA LEU A 256 -10.20 -9.64 -8.72
C LEU A 256 -11.19 -9.03 -7.73
N SER A 257 -10.71 -8.34 -6.69
CA SER A 257 -11.57 -7.58 -5.76
C SER A 257 -12.31 -6.46 -6.49
N SER A 258 -11.64 -5.73 -7.38
CA SER A 258 -12.25 -4.67 -8.18
C SER A 258 -13.32 -5.23 -9.12
N VAL A 259 -13.03 -6.32 -9.83
CA VAL A 259 -14.00 -7.00 -10.71
C VAL A 259 -15.19 -7.52 -9.92
N ALA A 260 -14.96 -8.14 -8.75
CA ALA A 260 -16.03 -8.66 -7.89
C ALA A 260 -16.97 -7.54 -7.42
N ILE A 261 -16.43 -6.40 -6.98
CA ILE A 261 -17.22 -5.24 -6.56
C ILE A 261 -18.01 -4.67 -7.74
N SER A 262 -17.40 -4.56 -8.93
CA SER A 262 -18.08 -4.08 -10.14
C SER A 262 -19.25 -4.96 -10.55
N ILE A 263 -19.08 -6.30 -10.52
CA ILE A 263 -20.17 -7.25 -10.80
C ILE A 263 -21.26 -7.12 -9.75
N LEU A 264 -20.90 -7.04 -8.46
CA LEU A 264 -21.85 -6.91 -7.37
C LEU A 264 -22.69 -5.63 -7.50
N ASN A 265 -22.06 -4.49 -7.81
CA ASN A 265 -22.75 -3.22 -8.03
C ASN A 265 -23.67 -3.27 -9.24
N ASN A 266 -23.23 -3.85 -10.37
CA ASN A 266 -24.05 -3.99 -11.56
C ASN A 266 -25.30 -4.86 -11.29
N ARG A 267 -25.14 -5.97 -10.55
CA ARG A 267 -26.25 -6.82 -10.14
C ARG A 267 -27.19 -6.14 -9.14
N ALA A 268 -26.66 -5.35 -8.23
CA ALA A 268 -27.47 -4.60 -7.27
C ALA A 268 -28.29 -3.48 -7.89
N ALA A 269 -27.83 -2.89 -8.99
CA ALA A 269 -28.58 -1.87 -9.72
C ALA A 269 -29.94 -2.40 -10.22
N LEU A 270 -30.07 -3.72 -10.45
CA LEU A 270 -31.34 -4.36 -10.81
C LEU A 270 -32.38 -4.32 -9.68
N PHE A 271 -31.94 -4.15 -8.43
CA PHE A 271 -32.79 -4.06 -7.23
C PHE A 271 -33.06 -2.61 -6.81
N GLY A 272 -32.64 -1.63 -7.61
CA GLY A 272 -32.84 -0.21 -7.38
C GLY A 272 -31.71 0.48 -6.61
N ASP A 273 -31.71 1.81 -6.64
CA ASP A 273 -30.63 2.66 -6.11
C ASP A 273 -30.38 2.45 -4.61
N GLN A 274 -31.41 2.09 -3.84
CA GLN A 274 -31.29 1.80 -2.41
C GLN A 274 -30.36 0.60 -2.15
N ALA A 275 -30.41 -0.44 -3.00
CA ALA A 275 -29.55 -1.62 -2.86
C ALA A 275 -28.08 -1.28 -3.17
N VAL A 276 -27.83 -0.44 -4.18
CA VAL A 276 -26.48 0.03 -4.53
C VAL A 276 -25.90 0.93 -3.43
N ALA A 277 -26.74 1.80 -2.83
CA ALA A 277 -26.35 2.64 -1.70
C ALA A 277 -26.01 1.79 -0.46
N ALA A 278 -26.83 0.77 -0.15
CA ALA A 278 -26.57 -0.16 0.94
C ALA A 278 -25.24 -0.92 0.75
N LEU A 279 -24.97 -1.43 -0.46
CA LEU A 279 -23.69 -2.06 -0.78
C LEU A 279 -22.50 -1.14 -0.62
N SER A 280 -22.64 0.14 -0.98
CA SER A 280 -21.57 1.12 -0.82
C SER A 280 -21.21 1.32 0.66
N ILE A 281 -22.21 1.35 1.54
CA ILE A 281 -22.01 1.44 3.00
C ILE A 281 -21.35 0.16 3.53
N VAL A 282 -21.90 -1.02 3.19
CA VAL A 282 -21.34 -2.32 3.60
C VAL A 282 -19.91 -2.50 3.09
N GLY A 283 -19.62 -2.05 1.87
CA GLY A 283 -18.28 -2.11 1.27
C GLY A 283 -17.25 -1.28 2.05
N ARG A 284 -17.63 -0.08 2.52
CA ARG A 284 -16.76 0.77 3.36
C ARG A 284 -16.46 0.12 4.71
N VAL A 285 -17.46 -0.44 5.37
CA VAL A 285 -17.29 -1.19 6.63
C VAL A 285 -16.39 -2.41 6.39
N SER A 286 -16.68 -3.19 5.34
CA SER A 286 -15.88 -4.38 4.97
C SER A 286 -14.42 -4.02 4.68
N MET A 287 -14.16 -2.88 4.03
CA MET A 287 -12.80 -2.41 3.77
C MET A 287 -12.03 -2.13 5.06
N MET A 288 -12.66 -1.52 6.08
CA MET A 288 -12.01 -1.31 7.39
C MET A 288 -11.63 -2.63 8.06
N ILE A 289 -12.53 -3.62 8.03
CA ILE A 289 -12.27 -4.96 8.59
C ILE A 289 -11.10 -5.62 7.83
N MET A 290 -11.13 -5.55 6.50
CA MET A 290 -10.07 -6.10 5.65
C MET A 290 -8.72 -5.41 5.89
N SER A 291 -8.69 -4.11 6.19
CA SER A 291 -7.45 -3.39 6.52
C SER A 291 -6.77 -3.95 7.78
N VAL A 292 -7.53 -4.40 8.78
CA VAL A 292 -6.98 -5.08 9.97
C VAL A 292 -6.32 -6.40 9.56
N MET A 293 -7.02 -7.22 8.76
CA MET A 293 -6.49 -8.51 8.29
C MET A 293 -5.25 -8.35 7.41
N LEU A 294 -5.26 -7.37 6.51
CA LEU A 294 -4.10 -7.03 5.71
C LEU A 294 -2.93 -6.60 6.60
N GLY A 295 -3.19 -5.79 7.63
CA GLY A 295 -2.19 -5.39 8.61
C GLY A 295 -1.52 -6.58 9.30
N VAL A 296 -2.30 -7.54 9.79
CA VAL A 296 -1.79 -8.77 10.41
C VAL A 296 -0.95 -9.59 9.43
N GLY A 297 -1.44 -9.80 8.21
CA GLY A 297 -0.70 -10.51 7.16
C GLY A 297 0.63 -9.84 6.79
N GLN A 298 0.66 -8.51 6.74
CA GLN A 298 1.86 -7.71 6.48
C GLN A 298 2.88 -7.82 7.63
N GLY A 299 2.44 -7.95 8.88
CA GLY A 299 3.31 -8.17 10.03
C GLY A 299 3.89 -9.59 10.08
N PHE A 300 3.12 -10.57 9.59
CA PHE A 300 3.52 -11.97 9.46
C PHE A 300 4.61 -12.19 8.39
N GLN A 301 4.53 -11.49 7.25
CA GLN A 301 5.44 -11.64 6.12
C GLN A 301 6.95 -11.68 6.50
N PRO A 302 7.51 -10.68 7.23
CA PRO A 302 8.92 -10.70 7.61
C PRO A 302 9.27 -11.85 8.57
N VAL A 303 8.36 -12.23 9.47
CA VAL A 303 8.59 -13.32 10.43
C VAL A 303 8.85 -14.63 9.69
N VAL A 304 7.98 -14.98 8.74
CA VAL A 304 8.15 -16.20 7.96
C VAL A 304 9.36 -16.11 7.04
N GLY A 305 9.58 -14.98 6.38
CA GLY A 305 10.76 -14.82 5.51
C GLY A 305 12.08 -15.06 6.25
N TYR A 306 12.27 -14.42 7.42
CA TYR A 306 13.48 -14.61 8.23
C TYR A 306 13.66 -16.05 8.71
N ASN A 307 12.59 -16.67 9.24
CA ASN A 307 12.68 -18.03 9.78
C ASN A 307 12.85 -19.08 8.66
N TYR A 308 12.29 -18.84 7.48
CA TYR A 308 12.50 -19.67 6.31
C TYR A 308 13.95 -19.56 5.80
N GLY A 309 14.48 -18.34 5.67
CA GLY A 309 15.88 -18.11 5.28
C GLY A 309 16.89 -18.69 6.27
N ALA A 310 16.60 -18.61 7.56
CA ALA A 310 17.40 -19.22 8.62
C ALA A 310 17.21 -20.76 8.73
N LYS A 311 16.39 -21.37 7.86
CA LYS A 311 16.05 -22.81 7.86
C LYS A 311 15.38 -23.31 9.15
N ILE A 312 14.73 -22.42 9.90
CA ILE A 312 14.01 -22.75 11.15
C ILE A 312 12.54 -23.04 10.84
N TYR A 313 12.28 -24.11 10.08
CA TYR A 313 10.94 -24.44 9.56
C TYR A 313 9.88 -24.67 10.64
N LYS A 314 10.27 -25.15 11.83
CA LYS A 314 9.35 -25.29 12.98
C LYS A 314 8.73 -23.94 13.37
N ARG A 315 9.50 -22.86 13.31
CA ARG A 315 9.02 -21.50 13.59
C ARG A 315 8.17 -20.95 12.44
N VAL A 316 8.42 -21.35 11.20
CA VAL A 316 7.55 -21.00 10.06
C VAL A 316 6.13 -21.56 10.27
N LYS A 317 6.01 -22.86 10.61
CA LYS A 317 4.70 -23.47 10.92
C LYS A 317 4.03 -22.82 12.12
N SER A 318 4.80 -22.54 13.17
CA SER A 318 4.30 -21.86 14.37
C SER A 318 3.81 -20.44 14.07
N ALA A 319 4.55 -19.67 13.26
CA ALA A 319 4.15 -18.34 12.85
C ALA A 319 2.84 -18.36 12.06
N PHE A 320 2.67 -19.33 11.16
CA PHE A 320 1.43 -19.50 10.39
C PHE A 320 0.24 -19.76 11.31
N LEU A 321 0.34 -20.75 12.21
CA LEU A 321 -0.73 -21.10 13.13
C LEU A 321 -1.08 -19.94 14.06
N VAL A 322 -0.08 -19.28 14.65
CA VAL A 322 -0.31 -18.13 15.55
C VAL A 322 -0.95 -16.96 14.81
N THR A 323 -0.52 -16.67 13.58
CA THR A 323 -1.14 -15.61 12.76
C THR A 323 -2.58 -15.95 12.42
N LEU A 324 -2.87 -17.21 12.09
CA LEU A 324 -4.22 -17.69 11.83
C LEU A 324 -5.11 -17.55 13.06
N THR A 325 -4.64 -17.96 14.25
CA THR A 325 -5.37 -17.82 15.51
C THR A 325 -5.62 -16.35 15.85
N ILE A 326 -4.60 -15.49 15.77
CA ILE A 326 -4.75 -14.05 16.03
C ILE A 326 -5.73 -13.42 15.05
N GLY A 327 -5.60 -13.74 13.75
CA GLY A 327 -6.52 -13.24 12.71
C GLY A 327 -7.96 -13.70 12.95
N PHE A 328 -8.16 -14.98 13.29
CA PHE A 328 -9.48 -15.52 13.63
C PHE A 328 -10.08 -14.82 14.85
N CYS A 329 -9.34 -14.71 15.96
CA CYS A 329 -9.83 -14.03 17.17
C CYS A 329 -10.17 -12.56 16.90
N MET A 330 -9.34 -11.84 16.14
CA MET A 330 -9.63 -10.46 15.75
C MET A 330 -10.91 -10.36 14.91
N MET A 331 -11.13 -11.29 13.97
CA MET A 331 -12.34 -11.30 13.14
C MET A 331 -13.60 -11.62 13.96
N VAL A 332 -13.52 -12.54 14.92
CA VAL A 332 -14.64 -12.85 15.83
C VAL A 332 -15.02 -11.61 16.64
N ILE A 333 -14.04 -10.94 17.25
CA ILE A 333 -14.26 -9.69 18.02
C ILE A 333 -14.88 -8.60 17.13
N ILE A 334 -14.37 -8.42 15.91
CA ILE A 334 -14.87 -7.40 14.98
C ILE A 334 -16.28 -7.75 14.48
N ALA A 335 -16.59 -9.03 14.31
CA ALA A 335 -17.93 -9.50 13.94
C ALA A 335 -18.95 -9.35 15.10
N GLY A 336 -18.49 -9.07 16.32
CA GLY A 336 -19.35 -8.93 17.49
C GLY A 336 -19.94 -10.25 18.00
N ILE A 337 -19.31 -11.39 17.66
CA ILE A 337 -19.62 -12.73 18.19
C ILE A 337 -18.72 -12.99 19.40
#